data_AF-A0A1E7RA12-F1
#
_entry.id   AF-A0A1E7RA12-F1
#
_cell.length_a   1.000
_cell.length_b   1.000
_cell.length_c   1.000
_cell.angle_alpha   90.00
_cell.angle_beta   90.00
_cell.angle_gamma   90.00
#
_symmetry.space_group_name_H-M   'P 1'
#
loop_
_entity.id
_entity.type
_entity.pdbx_description
1 polymer ?
#
loop_
_entity_poly.entity_id
_entity_poly.type
_entity_poly.pdbx_seq_one_letter_code
_entity_poly.pdbx_strand_id
1 'polypeptide(L)'
;MMSPAKRHRLKVLAEQQATAMTDDFGGYNKDASAYQLQLKELTNDKIRLKGIESIQTKIEEKRKLVPKYMPYVKGVINADKPVDDLIVTTMMVWCIANTQALLQFIKTKMASNKILS
;
A
#
# COMPACT_ATOMS: atom_id res chain seq x y z
N MET A 1 -6.30 4.70 -30.24
CA MET A 1 -6.30 6.18 -30.30
C MET A 1 -7.12 6.73 -29.13
N MET A 2 -6.61 7.72 -28.41
CA MET A 2 -7.32 8.29 -27.25
C MET A 2 -8.40 9.28 -27.69
N SER A 3 -9.64 9.08 -27.21
CA SER A 3 -10.78 9.97 -27.47
C SER A 3 -10.45 11.43 -27.09
N PRO A 4 -10.93 12.44 -27.84
CA PRO A 4 -10.75 13.86 -27.52
C PRO A 4 -11.12 14.22 -26.07
N ALA A 5 -12.20 13.64 -25.55
CA ALA A 5 -12.63 13.84 -24.16
C ALA A 5 -11.61 13.31 -23.14
N LYS A 6 -10.98 12.18 -23.45
CA LYS A 6 -9.96 11.56 -22.58
C LYS A 6 -8.65 12.35 -22.58
N ARG A 7 -8.28 12.94 -23.73
CA ARG A 7 -7.13 13.86 -23.84
C ARG A 7 -7.37 15.16 -23.08
N HIS A 8 -8.57 15.73 -23.20
CA HIS A 8 -8.93 16.95 -22.47
C HIS A 8 -8.91 16.72 -20.96
N ARG A 9 -9.50 15.62 -20.47
CA ARG A 9 -9.47 15.26 -19.05
C ARG A 9 -8.03 15.12 -18.52
N LEU A 10 -7.15 14.47 -19.28
CA LEU A 10 -5.74 14.32 -18.90
C LEU A 10 -5.00 15.68 -18.86
N LYS A 11 -5.26 16.55 -19.82
CA LYS A 11 -4.69 17.90 -19.86
C LYS A 11 -5.13 18.73 -18.65
N VAL A 12 -6.43 18.75 -18.34
CA VAL A 12 -6.98 19.48 -17.19
C VAL A 12 -6.43 18.96 -15.86
N LEU A 13 -6.30 17.64 -15.71
CA LEU A 13 -5.72 17.04 -14.51
C LEU A 13 -4.23 17.39 -14.35
N ALA A 14 -3.46 17.44 -15.45
CA ALA A 14 -2.06 17.83 -15.43
C ALA A 14 -1.88 19.32 -15.09
N GLU A 15 -2.74 20.19 -15.64
CA GLU A 15 -2.77 21.62 -15.32
C GLU A 15 -3.07 21.84 -13.83
N GLN A 16 -4.10 21.19 -13.27
CA GLN A 16 -4.43 21.27 -11.84
C GLN A 16 -3.29 20.79 -10.93
N GLN A 17 -2.53 19.77 -11.35
CA GLN A 17 -1.37 19.27 -10.61
C GLN A 17 -0.19 20.25 -10.66
N ALA A 18 0.03 20.93 -11.78
CA ALA A 18 1.10 21.92 -11.91
C ALA A 18 0.83 23.18 -11.09
N THR A 19 -0.42 23.65 -11.03
CA THR A 19 -0.78 24.83 -10.23
C THR A 19 -0.69 24.57 -8.72
N ALA A 20 -0.94 23.33 -8.28
CA ALA A 20 -0.82 22.95 -6.87
C ALA A 20 0.64 22.81 -6.37
N MET A 21 1.64 22.94 -7.25
CA MET A 21 3.05 22.82 -6.90
C MET A 21 3.71 24.13 -6.41
N THR A 22 3.08 25.29 -6.64
CA THR A 22 3.74 26.61 -6.56
C THR A 22 3.34 27.54 -5.39
N ASP A 23 2.56 27.10 -4.40
CA ASP A 23 2.17 28.00 -3.31
C ASP A 23 3.00 27.79 -2.04
N ASP A 24 3.93 28.74 -1.82
CA ASP A 24 4.78 28.90 -0.64
C ASP A 24 4.03 29.50 0.58
N PHE A 25 2.72 29.78 0.45
CA PHE A 25 1.88 30.27 1.55
C PHE A 25 0.40 29.97 1.25
N GLY A 26 -0.03 28.70 1.39
CA GLY A 26 -1.43 28.36 1.07
C GLY A 26 -1.77 26.89 0.88
N GLY A 27 -1.44 26.04 1.85
CA GLY A 27 -2.31 24.89 2.20
C GLY A 27 -2.57 23.78 1.17
N TYR A 28 -1.73 23.57 0.15
CA TYR A 28 -1.64 22.25 -0.49
C TYR A 28 -0.54 21.45 0.19
N ASN A 29 -0.89 20.75 1.27
CA ASN A 29 -0.02 19.76 1.87
C ASN A 29 0.24 18.68 0.80
N LYS A 30 1.40 18.74 0.13
CA LYS A 30 1.90 17.67 -0.75
C LYS A 30 1.81 16.32 -0.03
N ASP A 31 2.03 16.34 1.28
CA ASP A 31 1.82 15.23 2.21
C ASP A 31 0.36 14.74 2.27
N ALA A 32 -0.62 15.64 2.33
CA ALA A 32 -2.04 15.27 2.32
C ALA A 32 -2.47 14.69 0.97
N SER A 33 -1.95 15.23 -0.13
CA SER A 33 -2.22 14.70 -1.48
C SER A 33 -1.60 13.32 -1.69
N ALA A 34 -0.33 13.15 -1.28
CA ALA A 34 0.36 11.86 -1.32
C ALA A 34 -0.32 10.83 -0.40
N TYR A 35 -0.66 11.22 0.83
CA TYR A 35 -1.40 10.37 1.78
C TYR A 35 -2.73 9.91 1.21
N GLN A 36 -3.54 10.82 0.65
CA GLN A 36 -4.83 10.48 0.05
C GLN A 36 -4.69 9.51 -1.14
N LEU A 37 -3.67 9.68 -1.97
CA LEU A 37 -3.38 8.75 -3.06
C LEU A 37 -3.04 7.36 -2.52
N GLN A 38 -2.12 7.30 -1.55
CA GLN A 38 -1.69 6.04 -0.95
C GLN A 38 -2.84 5.34 -0.19
N LEU A 39 -3.74 6.09 0.45
CA LEU A 39 -4.96 5.59 1.08
C LEU A 39 -5.91 4.93 0.08
N LYS A 40 -6.11 5.56 -1.10
CA LYS A 40 -6.96 4.99 -2.16
C LYS A 40 -6.38 3.69 -2.67
N GLU A 41 -5.06 3.64 -2.89
CA GLU A 41 -4.39 2.40 -3.26
C GLU A 41 -4.53 1.32 -2.19
N LEU A 42 -4.33 1.68 -0.92
CA LEU A 42 -4.49 0.76 0.20
C LEU A 42 -5.91 0.20 0.29
N THR A 43 -6.92 1.01 -0.03
CA THR A 43 -8.32 0.58 -0.07
C THR A 43 -8.54 -0.45 -1.17
N ASN A 44 -8.00 -0.22 -2.36
CA ASN A 44 -8.08 -1.18 -3.46
C ASN A 44 -7.38 -2.51 -3.12
N ASP A 45 -6.19 -2.42 -2.52
CA ASP A 45 -5.42 -3.60 -2.10
C ASP A 45 -6.14 -4.37 -0.97
N LYS A 46 -6.82 -3.67 -0.04
CA LYS A 46 -7.69 -4.30 0.96
C LYS A 46 -8.88 -5.03 0.33
N ILE A 47 -9.51 -4.45 -0.69
CA ILE A 47 -10.61 -5.12 -1.42
C ILE A 47 -10.10 -6.39 -2.11
N ARG A 48 -8.95 -6.31 -2.78
CA ARG A 48 -8.29 -7.47 -3.40
C ARG A 48 -8.01 -8.58 -2.39
N LEU A 49 -7.45 -8.23 -1.23
CA LEU A 49 -7.16 -9.20 -0.16
C LEU A 49 -8.44 -9.82 0.44
N LYS A 50 -9.55 -9.06 0.49
CA LYS A 50 -10.85 -9.57 0.97
C LYS A 50 -11.42 -10.63 0.04
N GLY A 51 -11.18 -10.52 -1.27
CA GLY A 51 -11.63 -11.50 -2.27
C GLY A 51 -10.85 -12.82 -2.27
N ILE A 52 -9.76 -12.93 -1.52
CA ILE A 52 -9.02 -14.19 -1.36
C ILE A 52 -9.67 -14.97 -0.21
N GLU A 53 -9.82 -16.28 -0.33
CA GLU A 53 -10.35 -17.11 0.75
C GLU A 53 -9.22 -17.68 1.62
N SER A 54 -8.22 -18.28 0.96
CA SER A 54 -7.07 -18.91 1.61
C SER A 54 -6.24 -17.93 2.43
N ILE A 55 -6.02 -18.27 3.70
CA ILE A 55 -5.16 -17.52 4.62
C ILE A 55 -3.72 -17.50 4.11
N GLN A 56 -3.21 -18.62 3.61
CA GLN A 56 -1.84 -18.72 3.09
C GLN A 56 -1.64 -17.79 1.89
N THR A 57 -2.60 -17.81 0.95
CA THR A 57 -2.56 -16.94 -0.24
C THR A 57 -2.68 -15.47 0.15
N LYS A 58 -3.53 -15.10 1.13
CA LYS A 58 -3.58 -13.73 1.66
C LYS A 58 -2.23 -13.27 2.19
N ILE A 59 -1.51 -14.13 2.90
CA ILE A 59 -0.23 -13.76 3.49
C ILE A 59 0.85 -13.61 2.43
N GLU A 60 0.87 -14.48 1.42
CA GLU A 60 1.76 -14.34 0.26
C GLU A 60 1.49 -13.04 -0.50
N GLU A 61 0.22 -12.68 -0.72
CA GLU A 61 -0.14 -11.41 -1.36
C GLU A 61 0.25 -10.21 -0.49
N LYS A 62 0.01 -10.25 0.82
CA LYS A 62 0.50 -9.19 1.74
C LYS A 62 2.01 -9.03 1.69
N ARG A 63 2.79 -10.12 1.61
CA ARG A 63 4.25 -10.05 1.44
C ARG A 63 4.68 -9.31 0.17
N LYS A 64 3.94 -9.48 -0.92
CA LYS A 64 4.19 -8.74 -2.18
C LYS A 64 3.81 -7.26 -2.07
N LEU A 65 2.75 -6.96 -1.32
CA LEU A 65 2.23 -5.60 -1.17
C LEU A 65 3.03 -4.75 -0.20
N VAL A 66 3.53 -5.29 0.92
CA VAL A 66 4.26 -4.51 1.94
C VAL A 66 5.43 -3.70 1.35
N PRO A 67 6.34 -4.26 0.51
CA PRO A 67 7.44 -3.52 -0.10
C PRO A 67 7.01 -2.28 -0.90
N LYS A 68 5.80 -2.31 -1.49
CA LYS A 68 5.24 -1.19 -2.27
C LYS A 68 5.05 0.06 -1.40
N TYR A 69 4.65 -0.11 -0.14
CA TYR A 69 4.36 0.99 0.78
C TYR A 69 5.58 1.43 1.61
N MET A 70 6.65 0.63 1.63
CA MET A 70 7.84 0.94 2.43
C MET A 70 8.49 2.30 2.13
N PRO A 71 8.57 2.80 0.87
CA PRO A 71 9.09 4.13 0.61
C PRO A 71 8.28 5.24 1.30
N TYR A 72 6.95 5.13 1.28
CA TYR A 72 6.05 6.07 1.97
C TYR A 72 6.24 6.01 3.48
N VAL A 73 6.24 4.81 4.06
CA VAL A 73 6.44 4.60 5.50
C VAL A 73 7.79 5.18 5.96
N LYS A 74 8.85 4.97 5.19
CA LYS A 74 10.17 5.56 5.48
C LYS A 74 10.12 7.09 5.43
N GLY A 75 9.43 7.67 4.46
CA GLY A 75 9.24 9.12 4.36
C GLY A 75 8.54 9.69 5.59
N VAL A 76 7.46 9.07 6.05
CA VAL A 76 6.71 9.50 7.24
C VAL A 76 7.56 9.38 8.51
N ILE A 77 8.28 8.27 8.70
CA ILE A 77 9.14 8.07 9.87
C ILE A 77 10.31 9.08 9.86
N ASN A 78 10.94 9.31 8.70
CA ASN A 78 12.06 10.23 8.58
C ASN A 78 11.65 11.70 8.76
N ALA A 79 10.38 12.04 8.52
CA ALA A 79 9.86 13.38 8.77
C ALA A 79 9.81 13.73 10.27
N ASP A 80 9.96 12.74 11.16
CA ASP A 80 10.02 12.87 12.63
C ASP A 80 8.90 13.74 13.22
N LYS A 81 7.69 13.58 12.66
CA LYS A 81 6.48 14.24 13.13
C LYS A 81 5.53 13.22 13.72
N PRO A 82 4.91 13.48 14.89
CA PRO A 82 3.84 12.64 15.40
C PRO A 82 2.61 12.82 14.49
N VAL A 83 2.40 11.86 13.58
CA VAL A 83 1.25 11.81 12.67
C VAL A 83 0.50 10.51 12.91
N ASP A 84 -0.82 10.62 13.11
CA ASP A 84 -1.72 9.46 13.10
C ASP A 84 -1.92 8.98 11.66
N ASP A 85 -1.02 8.12 11.21
CA ASP A 85 -0.99 7.61 9.85
C ASP A 85 -1.53 6.17 9.76
N LEU A 86 -2.69 6.04 9.11
CA LEU A 86 -3.36 4.75 8.94
C LEU A 86 -2.56 3.77 8.06
N ILE A 87 -1.77 4.28 7.11
CA ILE A 87 -0.97 3.47 6.20
C ILE A 87 0.19 2.87 6.96
N VAL A 88 0.92 3.68 7.74
CA VAL A 88 2.00 3.21 8.62
C VAL A 88 1.47 2.15 9.59
N THR A 89 0.36 2.43 10.27
CA THR A 89 -0.27 1.50 11.20
C THR A 89 -0.70 0.21 10.50
N THR A 90 -1.29 0.29 9.30
CA THR A 90 -1.69 -0.90 8.53
C THR A 90 -0.48 -1.73 8.12
N MET A 91 0.61 -1.10 7.69
CA MET A 91 1.85 -1.80 7.32
C MET A 91 2.48 -2.51 8.52
N MET A 92 2.49 -1.89 9.71
CA MET A 92 2.96 -2.55 10.93
C MET A 92 2.19 -3.83 11.22
N VAL A 93 0.86 -3.79 11.14
CA VAL A 93 0.01 -4.97 11.35
C VAL A 93 0.29 -6.06 10.31
N TRP A 94 0.46 -5.69 9.03
CA TRP A 94 0.75 -6.66 7.97
C TRP A 94 2.14 -7.29 8.11
N CYS A 95 3.15 -6.52 8.52
CA CYS A 95 4.48 -7.04 8.82
C CYS A 95 4.46 -8.08 9.94
N ILE A 96 3.71 -7.82 11.01
CA ILE A 96 3.54 -8.80 12.11
C ILE A 96 2.84 -10.06 11.61
N ALA A 97 1.74 -9.91 10.86
CA ALA A 97 0.99 -11.05 10.33
C ALA A 97 1.80 -11.95 9.37
N ASN A 98 2.78 -11.38 8.64
CA ASN A 98 3.63 -12.12 7.72
C ASN A 98 4.56 -13.15 8.40
N THR A 99 4.82 -13.03 9.70
CA THR A 99 5.67 -13.96 10.46
C THR A 99 4.97 -15.30 10.75
N GLN A 100 3.65 -15.28 10.96
CA GLN A 100 2.86 -16.46 11.29
C GLN A 100 2.73 -17.45 10.12
N ALA A 101 2.69 -16.98 8.87
CA ALA A 101 2.67 -17.85 7.69
C ALA A 101 3.95 -18.63 7.48
N LEU A 102 5.12 -18.09 7.84
CA LEU A 102 6.37 -18.82 7.70
C LEU A 102 6.33 -20.05 8.62
N LEU A 103 5.87 -19.86 9.86
CA LEU A 103 5.71 -20.95 10.83
C LEU A 103 4.67 -21.96 10.39
N GLN A 104 3.53 -21.54 9.85
CA GLN A 104 2.53 -22.48 9.31
C GLN A 104 3.04 -23.22 8.07
N PHE A 105 3.68 -22.53 7.13
CA PHE A 105 4.26 -23.16 5.94
C PHE A 105 5.35 -24.18 6.30
N ILE A 106 6.24 -23.84 7.22
CA ILE A 106 7.28 -24.76 7.72
C ILE A 106 6.63 -25.95 8.44
N LYS A 107 5.63 -25.74 9.29
CA LYS A 107 4.87 -26.84 9.94
C LYS A 107 4.21 -27.77 8.93
N THR A 108 3.53 -27.22 7.92
CA THR A 108 2.85 -28.00 6.88
C THR A 108 3.86 -28.76 6.01
N LYS A 109 4.96 -28.13 5.59
CA LYS A 109 6.02 -28.78 4.81
C LYS A 109 6.76 -29.87 5.59
N MET A 110 7.03 -29.65 6.88
CA MET A 110 7.65 -30.67 7.74
C MET A 110 6.70 -31.84 8.01
N ALA A 111 5.40 -31.59 8.18
CA ALA A 111 4.39 -32.65 8.35
C ALA A 111 4.24 -33.52 7.09
N SER A 112 4.23 -32.92 5.90
CA SER A 112 4.15 -33.67 4.63
C SER A 112 5.41 -34.51 4.36
N ASN A 113 6.59 -34.06 4.78
CA ASN A 113 7.85 -34.80 4.58
C ASN A 113 8.00 -36.00 5.53
N LYS A 114 7.38 -35.94 6.72
CA LYS A 114 7.43 -37.01 7.73
C LYS A 114 6.50 -38.20 7.42
N ILE A 115 5.52 -38.02 6.54
CA ILE A 115 4.60 -39.10 6.10
C ILE A 115 5.22 -39.93 4.97
N LEU A 116 6.31 -39.45 4.36
CA LEU A 116 7.01 -40.09 3.24
C LEU A 116 8.32 -40.79 3.64
N SER A 117 8.62 -40.91 4.94
CA SER A 117 9.76 -41.62 5.51
C SER A 117 9.32 -42.70 6.49
#